data_AF-A0A0M4CNU6-F1
#
_entry.id   AF-A0A0M4CNU6-F1
#
_cell.length_a   1.000
_cell.length_b   1.000
_cell.length_c   1.000
_cell.angle_alpha   90.00
_cell.angle_beta   90.00
_cell.angle_gamma   90.00
#
_symmetry.space_group_name_H-M   'P 1'
#
loop_
_entity.id
_entity.type
_entity.pdbx_description
1 polymer ?
#
loop_
_entity_poly.entity_id
_entity_poly.type
_entity_poly.pdbx_seq_one_letter_code
_entity_poly.pdbx_strand_id
1 'polypeptide(L)'
;MTIPDEALPKGDEAPQAWIAQHTPTNAPGEGQMTTMASFWGCSAAIAGMIAGNVVGAAKLLKIKQYMKALGGVKEAVQLMWGASFSYEKMQALGGALGALAAELAGVSSIKDQCFE
;
A
#
# COMPACT_ATOMS: atom_id res chain seq x y z
N MET A 1 -23.00 6.93 -22.72
CA MET A 1 -21.90 5.95 -22.56
C MET A 1 -22.48 4.75 -21.85
N THR A 2 -22.78 3.71 -22.60
CA THR A 2 -23.25 2.42 -22.08
C THR A 2 -22.09 1.45 -22.19
N ILE A 3 -21.63 0.96 -21.05
CA ILE A 3 -20.66 -0.13 -20.99
C ILE A 3 -21.42 -1.40 -21.40
N PRO A 4 -21.02 -2.12 -22.45
CA PRO A 4 -21.70 -3.35 -22.84
C PRO A 4 -21.50 -4.44 -21.78
N ASP A 5 -22.59 -5.15 -21.45
CA ASP A 5 -22.66 -6.23 -20.44
C ASP A 5 -21.69 -7.40 -20.72
N GLU A 6 -21.12 -7.47 -21.92
CA GLU A 6 -20.10 -8.47 -22.29
C GLU A 6 -18.73 -8.20 -21.64
N ALA A 7 -18.49 -7.00 -21.10
CA ALA A 7 -17.25 -6.62 -20.43
C ALA A 7 -17.20 -6.97 -18.93
N LEU A 8 -18.26 -7.57 -18.39
CA LEU A 8 -18.30 -8.09 -17.02
C LEU A 8 -18.14 -9.62 -17.02
N PRO A 9 -16.91 -10.16 -16.90
CA PRO A 9 -16.76 -11.55 -16.53
C PRO A 9 -17.34 -11.74 -15.13
N LYS A 10 -18.24 -12.73 -15.00
CA LYS A 10 -18.70 -13.24 -13.71
C LYS A 10 -17.49 -13.79 -12.95
N GLY A 11 -17.03 -13.06 -11.94
CA GLY A 11 -16.04 -13.52 -10.98
C GLY A 11 -14.59 -13.24 -11.37
N ASP A 12 -13.92 -12.44 -10.54
CA ASP A 12 -12.53 -12.53 -10.07
C ASP A 12 -11.36 -12.87 -11.03
N GLU A 13 -11.44 -12.65 -12.34
CA GLU A 13 -10.30 -12.88 -13.24
C GLU A 13 -9.95 -11.67 -14.14
N ALA A 14 -8.94 -10.92 -13.68
CA ALA A 14 -7.96 -10.06 -14.37
C ALA A 14 -8.43 -9.13 -15.52
N PRO A 15 -8.91 -7.90 -15.22
CA PRO A 15 -9.18 -6.86 -16.22
C PRO A 15 -7.93 -6.13 -16.76
N GLN A 16 -6.72 -6.61 -16.49
CA GLN A 16 -5.47 -5.89 -16.81
C GLN A 16 -5.18 -5.84 -18.31
N ALA A 17 -5.51 -6.90 -19.05
CA ALA A 17 -5.18 -7.02 -20.47
C ALA A 17 -6.04 -6.12 -21.39
N TRP A 18 -7.25 -5.77 -20.96
CA TRP A 18 -8.16 -4.91 -21.71
C TRP A 18 -7.88 -3.43 -21.48
N ILE A 19 -7.53 -3.06 -20.24
CA ILE A 19 -7.16 -1.68 -19.87
C ILE A 19 -5.89 -1.22 -20.61
N ALA A 20 -4.93 -2.14 -20.80
CA ALA A 20 -3.69 -1.85 -21.53
C ALA A 20 -3.92 -1.45 -23.00
N GLN A 21 -4.99 -1.92 -23.62
CA GLN A 21 -5.24 -1.71 -25.05
C GLN A 21 -6.14 -0.51 -25.37
N HIS A 22 -6.83 0.06 -24.38
CA HIS A 22 -7.88 1.05 -24.61
C HIS A 22 -7.75 2.39 -23.88
N THR A 23 -6.57 2.72 -23.31
CA THR A 23 -6.36 4.00 -22.63
C THR A 23 -5.55 4.99 -23.49
N PRO A 24 -6.06 6.20 -23.80
CA PRO A 24 -5.33 7.18 -24.61
C PRO A 24 -4.10 7.76 -23.88
N THR A 25 -3.02 7.90 -24.64
CA THR A 25 -1.61 8.08 -24.24
C THR A 25 -1.24 9.44 -23.62
N ASN A 26 -2.13 10.05 -22.83
CA ASN A 26 -1.84 11.21 -21.98
C ASN A 26 -2.28 11.00 -20.52
N ALA A 27 -2.54 9.75 -20.11
CA ALA A 27 -2.67 9.37 -18.71
C ALA A 27 -1.25 9.08 -18.16
N PRO A 28 -0.90 9.55 -16.95
CA PRO A 28 0.42 9.29 -16.39
C PRO A 28 0.57 7.77 -16.26
N GLY A 29 1.64 7.26 -16.85
CA GLY A 29 1.90 5.84 -16.96
C GLY A 29 1.93 5.15 -15.59
N GLU A 30 1.44 3.91 -15.60
CA GLU A 30 1.76 2.87 -14.62
C GLU A 30 1.24 3.13 -13.19
N GLY A 31 0.05 2.60 -12.91
CA GLY A 31 -0.30 2.19 -11.55
C GLY A 31 -0.80 3.28 -10.58
N GLN A 32 -1.23 4.44 -11.08
CA GLN A 32 -1.82 5.47 -10.22
C GLN A 32 -3.30 5.17 -9.92
N MET A 33 -3.52 4.23 -8.99
CA MET A 33 -4.73 4.24 -8.16
C MET A 33 -4.58 5.35 -7.12
N THR A 34 -4.84 6.60 -7.49
CA THR A 34 -5.23 7.62 -6.51
C THR A 34 -6.73 7.41 -6.27
N THR A 35 -7.27 7.19 -5.06
CA THR A 35 -7.42 8.24 -4.03
C THR A 35 -7.95 7.70 -2.68
N MET A 36 -7.55 6.52 -2.19
CA MET A 36 -7.88 6.10 -0.81
C MET A 36 -6.80 5.17 -0.25
N ALA A 37 -6.22 5.49 0.93
CA ALA A 37 -5.35 4.58 1.68
C ALA A 37 -6.10 3.25 1.93
N SER A 38 -5.84 2.28 1.06
CA SER A 38 -6.53 1.00 1.04
C SER A 38 -5.63 -0.05 1.65
N PHE A 39 -6.20 -0.98 2.43
CA PHE A 39 -5.46 -2.12 2.99
C PHE A 39 -4.58 -2.82 1.96
N TRP A 40 -5.10 -3.00 0.74
CA TRP A 40 -4.37 -3.62 -0.37
C TRP A 40 -3.26 -2.75 -0.94
N GLY A 41 -3.51 -1.44 -1.13
CA GLY A 41 -2.50 -0.50 -1.63
C GLY A 41 -1.33 -0.35 -0.66
N CYS A 42 -1.63 -0.16 0.62
CA CYS A 42 -0.62 -0.06 1.65
C CYS A 42 0.17 -1.38 1.84
N SER A 43 -0.52 -2.52 1.81
CA SER A 43 0.15 -3.84 1.84
C SER A 43 1.09 -4.03 0.65
N ALA A 44 0.65 -3.69 -0.56
CA ALA A 44 1.44 -3.81 -1.77
C ALA A 44 2.66 -2.88 -1.74
N ALA A 45 2.50 -1.64 -1.29
CA ALA A 45 3.60 -0.68 -1.15
C ALA A 45 4.65 -1.17 -0.14
N ILE A 46 4.22 -1.67 1.02
CA ILE A 46 5.12 -2.23 2.06
C ILE A 46 5.83 -3.48 1.54
N ALA A 47 5.11 -4.40 0.91
CA ALA A 47 5.69 -5.61 0.35
C ALA A 47 6.68 -5.30 -0.78
N GLY A 48 6.33 -4.37 -1.67
CA GLY A 48 7.19 -3.88 -2.75
C GLY A 48 8.46 -3.21 -2.21
N MET A 49 8.34 -2.39 -1.17
CA MET A 49 9.49 -1.80 -0.51
C MET A 49 10.42 -2.86 0.10
N ILE A 50 9.85 -3.86 0.77
CA ILE A 50 10.63 -4.94 1.40
C ILE A 50 11.32 -5.82 0.36
N ALA A 51 10.63 -6.18 -0.73
CA ALA A 51 11.18 -7.00 -1.80
C ALA A 51 12.21 -6.23 -2.64
N GLY A 52 11.93 -4.96 -2.94
CA GLY A 52 12.80 -4.09 -3.73
C GLY A 52 14.01 -3.55 -2.98
N ASN A 53 14.10 -3.74 -1.66
CA ASN A 53 15.16 -3.22 -0.80
C ASN A 53 15.44 -1.72 -1.05
N VAL A 54 14.39 -0.94 -1.32
CA VAL A 54 14.48 0.49 -1.72
C VAL A 54 14.84 1.42 -0.56
N VAL A 55 14.99 0.87 0.64
CA VAL A 55 15.49 1.58 1.84
C VAL A 55 16.82 0.96 2.27
N GLY A 56 17.68 1.75 2.91
CA GLY A 56 18.97 1.26 3.40
C GLY A 56 18.83 0.02 4.31
N ALA A 57 19.83 -0.86 4.30
CA ALA A 57 19.78 -2.16 4.99
C ALA A 57 19.40 -2.07 6.47
N ALA A 58 19.88 -1.03 7.18
CA ALA A 58 19.53 -0.79 8.57
C ALA A 58 18.05 -0.44 8.78
N LYS A 59 17.47 0.41 7.91
CA LYS A 59 16.03 0.75 7.96
C LYS A 59 15.16 -0.47 7.63
N LEU A 60 15.54 -1.23 6.60
CA LEU A 60 14.81 -2.43 6.22
C LEU A 60 14.77 -3.44 7.36
N LEU A 61 15.88 -3.62 8.07
CA LEU A 61 15.94 -4.52 9.22
C LEU A 61 15.00 -4.08 10.34
N LYS A 62 14.98 -2.79 10.68
CA LYS A 62 14.05 -2.22 11.67
C LYS A 62 12.59 -2.41 11.28
N ILE A 63 12.24 -2.11 10.03
CA ILE A 63 10.88 -2.30 9.50
C ILE A 63 10.48 -3.77 9.63
N LYS A 64 11.33 -4.71 9.20
CA LYS A 64 11.08 -6.15 9.35
C LYS A 64 10.90 -6.56 10.82
N GLN A 65 11.70 -5.99 11.73
CA GLN A 65 11.58 -6.24 13.17
C GLN A 65 10.26 -5.71 13.74
N TYR A 66 9.85 -4.49 13.41
CA TYR A 66 8.58 -3.92 13.87
C TYR A 66 7.39 -4.71 13.31
N MET A 67 7.41 -5.05 12.02
CA MET A 67 6.39 -5.91 11.41
C MET A 67 6.29 -7.26 12.14
N LYS A 68 7.43 -7.89 12.45
CA LYS A 68 7.45 -9.14 13.21
C LYS A 68 6.91 -8.98 14.63
N ALA A 69 7.22 -7.87 15.31
CA ALA A 69 6.71 -7.55 16.64
C ALA A 69 5.18 -7.31 16.65
N LEU A 70 4.63 -6.85 15.52
CA LEU A 70 3.19 -6.65 15.33
C LEU A 70 2.45 -7.94 14.89
N GLY A 71 3.17 -9.03 14.65
CA GLY A 71 2.60 -10.33 14.23
C GLY A 71 2.82 -10.67 12.76
N GLY A 72 3.40 -9.77 11.97
CA GLY A 72 3.63 -9.94 10.54
C GLY A 72 3.25 -8.70 9.74
N VAL A 73 3.46 -8.77 8.42
CA VAL A 73 3.08 -7.66 7.51
C VAL A 73 1.57 -7.47 7.49
N LYS A 74 0.79 -8.57 7.46
CA LYS A 74 -0.67 -8.52 7.40
C LYS A 74 -1.26 -7.88 8.65
N GLU A 75 -0.82 -8.33 9.83
CA GLU A 75 -1.26 -7.84 11.13
C GLU A 75 -0.86 -6.38 11.33
N ALA A 76 0.34 -5.99 10.90
CA ALA A 76 0.74 -4.59 10.91
C ALA A 76 -0.16 -3.73 10.03
N VAL A 77 -0.46 -4.13 8.79
CA VAL A 77 -1.36 -3.36 7.91
C VAL A 77 -2.78 -3.34 8.47
N GLN A 78 -3.23 -4.42 9.11
CA GLN A 78 -4.54 -4.44 9.76
C GLN A 78 -4.61 -3.46 10.93
N LEU A 79 -3.54 -3.34 11.73
CA LEU A 79 -3.42 -2.32 12.78
C LEU A 79 -3.35 -0.90 12.20
N MET A 80 -2.61 -0.72 11.11
CA MET A 80 -2.55 0.56 10.39
C MET A 80 -3.93 0.96 9.87
N TRP A 81 -4.69 0.01 9.33
CA TRP A 81 -6.07 0.23 8.88
C TRP A 81 -7.02 0.52 10.04
N GLY A 82 -6.88 -0.19 11.17
CA GLY A 82 -7.62 0.10 12.40
C GLY A 82 -7.32 1.50 12.96
N ALA A 83 -6.11 2.03 12.71
CA ALA A 83 -5.71 3.40 12.98
C ALA A 83 -6.14 4.39 11.88
N SER A 84 -7.01 3.96 10.95
CA SER A 84 -7.48 4.73 9.79
C SER A 84 -6.34 5.25 8.91
N PHE A 85 -5.21 4.53 8.87
CA PHE A 85 -4.02 4.96 8.13
C PHE A 85 -3.48 6.34 8.57
N SER A 86 -3.89 6.81 9.76
CA SER A 86 -3.47 8.10 10.28
C SER A 86 -2.16 7.98 11.06
N TYR A 87 -1.16 8.76 10.65
CA TYR A 87 0.13 8.83 11.31
C TYR A 87 0.01 9.23 12.80
N GLU A 88 -0.84 10.23 13.11
CA GLU A 88 -1.08 10.67 14.49
C GLU A 88 -1.71 9.57 15.34
N LYS A 89 -2.65 8.80 14.78
CA LYS A 89 -3.27 7.67 15.48
C LYS A 89 -2.28 6.56 15.74
N MET A 90 -1.43 6.24 14.77
CA MET A 90 -0.38 5.23 14.95
C MET A 90 0.68 5.67 15.97
N GLN A 91 1.07 6.94 15.96
CA GLN A 91 1.93 7.49 17.01
C GLN A 91 1.29 7.44 18.39
N ALA A 92 0.00 7.79 18.50
CA ALA A 92 -0.74 7.75 19.76
C ALA A 92 -0.89 6.32 20.31
N LEU A 93 -1.03 5.32 19.43
CA LEU A 93 -1.00 3.90 19.80
C LEU A 93 0.40 3.46 20.27
N GLY A 94 1.45 4.11 19.78
CA GLY A 94 2.82 3.93 20.24
C GLY A 94 3.40 2.55 19.95
N GLY A 95 4.41 2.17 20.73
CA GLY A 95 5.07 0.87 20.62
C GLY A 95 5.63 0.57 19.23
N ALA A 96 5.50 -0.69 18.79
CA ALA A 96 5.99 -1.12 17.48
C ALA A 96 5.22 -0.48 16.32
N LEU A 97 3.94 -0.13 16.50
CA LEU A 97 3.12 0.49 15.45
C LEU A 97 3.53 1.94 15.21
N GLY A 98 3.71 2.73 16.27
CA GLY A 98 4.20 4.10 16.16
C GLY A 98 5.63 4.17 15.61
N ALA A 99 6.51 3.26 16.05
CA ALA A 99 7.87 3.17 15.53
C ALA A 99 7.90 2.75 14.06
N LEU A 100 7.01 1.82 13.66
CA LEU A 100 6.84 1.43 12.26
C LEU A 100 6.35 2.61 11.43
N ALA A 101 5.33 3.34 11.88
CA ALA A 101 4.79 4.50 11.20
C ALA A 101 5.86 5.58 10.97
N ALA A 102 6.73 5.82 11.96
CA ALA A 102 7.85 6.76 11.82
C ALA A 102 8.88 6.33 10.76
N GLU A 103 9.17 5.03 10.67
CA GLU A 103 10.07 4.53 9.62
C GLU A 103 9.42 4.60 8.23
N LEU A 104 8.13 4.26 8.12
CA LEU A 104 7.36 4.24 6.88
C LEU A 104 7.04 5.65 6.36
N ALA A 105 6.74 6.61 7.22
CA ALA A 105 6.48 8.00 6.84
C ALA A 105 7.71 8.69 6.20
N GLY A 106 8.91 8.17 6.46
CA GLY A 106 10.14 8.60 5.80
C GLY A 106 10.37 8.01 4.41
N VAL A 107 9.47 7.15 3.93
CA VAL A 107 9.54 6.52 2.60
C VAL A 107 8.41 7.10 1.76
N SER A 108 8.76 7.93 0.77
CA SER A 108 7.79 8.68 -0.06
C SER A 108 6.74 7.78 -0.68
N SER A 109 7.14 6.66 -1.30
CA SER A 109 6.21 5.71 -1.93
C SER A 109 5.23 5.04 -0.96
N ILE A 110 5.59 4.93 0.32
CA ILE A 110 4.69 4.40 1.36
C ILE A 110 3.78 5.51 1.88
N LYS A 111 4.33 6.72 2.06
CA LYS A 111 3.58 7.88 2.54
C LYS A 111 2.32 8.12 1.72
N ASP A 112 2.48 8.16 0.40
CA ASP A 112 1.39 8.45 -0.53
C ASP A 112 0.36 7.30 -0.62
N GLN A 113 0.74 6.08 -0.24
CA GLN A 113 -0.13 4.88 -0.34
C GLN A 113 -0.78 4.49 0.99
N CYS A 114 -0.20 4.90 2.12
CA CYS A 114 -0.59 4.46 3.45
C CYS A 114 -0.99 5.60 4.40
N PHE A 115 -0.79 6.87 4.05
CA PHE A 115 -1.00 8.00 4.96
C PHE A 115 -1.66 9.22 4.31
N GLU A 116 -2.21 9.05 3.10
CA GLU A 116 -2.95 10.09 2.35
C GLU A 116 -4.45 10.12 2.72
#